data_AF-A0A8T6UIU2-F1
#
_entry.id   AF-A0A8T6UIU2-F1
#
_cell.length_a   1.000
_cell.length_b   1.000
_cell.length_c   1.000
_cell.angle_alpha   90.00
_cell.angle_beta   90.00
_cell.angle_gamma   90.00
#
_symmetry.space_group_name_H-M   'P 1'
#
loop_
_entity.id
_entity.type
_entity.pdbx_description
1 polymer ?
#
loop_
_entity_poly.entity_id
_entity_poly.type
_entity_poly.pdbx_seq_one_letter_code
_entity_poly.pdbx_strand_id
1 'polypeptide(L)'
;MDWLMTSAEVSRTINGAYMVVVSAIALSVLAFAFYTRDRNAVRLYILSIPIWLFIEGLGLFIWGIREYSSQVGLTYFVVAVMEDPGWVTLSYMVAWRLFERRFPKVVE
;
A
#
# COMPACT_ATOMS: atom_id res chain seq x y z
N MET A 1 1.22 7.98 -30.02
CA MET A 1 2.34 7.80 -29.07
C MET A 1 2.48 8.97 -28.11
N ASP A 2 1.99 10.16 -28.47
CA ASP A 2 2.06 11.35 -27.61
C ASP A 2 1.37 11.19 -26.25
N TRP A 3 0.29 10.42 -26.16
CA TRP A 3 -0.41 10.13 -24.89
C TRP A 3 0.43 9.35 -23.86
N LEU A 4 1.46 8.61 -24.29
CA LEU A 4 2.42 7.92 -23.41
C LEU A 4 3.48 8.86 -22.84
N MET A 5 3.73 9.98 -23.52
CA MET A 5 4.72 11.00 -23.16
C MET A 5 4.08 12.19 -22.45
N THR A 6 2.74 12.27 -22.43
CA THR A 6 2.03 13.31 -21.68
C THR A 6 2.04 12.93 -20.21
N SER A 7 2.54 13.82 -19.36
CA SER A 7 2.42 13.68 -17.91
C SER A 7 0.96 13.46 -17.56
N ALA A 8 0.64 12.31 -16.96
CA ALA A 8 -0.67 12.09 -16.40
C ALA A 8 -0.85 13.09 -15.25
N GLU A 9 -1.62 14.15 -15.48
CA GLU A 9 -2.08 15.03 -14.41
C GLU A 9 -3.01 14.22 -13.50
N VAL A 10 -2.39 13.53 -12.56
CA VAL A 10 -3.10 12.88 -11.46
C VAL A 10 -3.48 13.99 -10.50
N SER A 11 -4.63 14.63 -10.76
CA SER A 11 -5.33 15.50 -9.82
C SER A 11 -5.86 14.65 -8.65
N ARG A 12 -4.92 14.16 -7.84
CA ARG A 12 -5.23 13.58 -6.53
C ARG A 12 -5.11 14.72 -5.53
N THR A 13 -6.17 15.52 -5.41
CA THR A 13 -6.40 16.31 -4.20
C THR A 13 -6.69 15.35 -3.06
N ILE A 14 -5.63 14.81 -2.47
CA ILE A 14 -5.72 13.98 -1.26
C ILE A 14 -5.99 14.92 -0.10
N ASN A 15 -7.27 14.99 0.29
CA ASN A 15 -7.70 15.71 1.47
C ASN A 15 -7.32 14.90 2.72
N GLY A 16 -7.06 15.54 3.86
CA GLY A 16 -6.69 14.88 5.11
C GLY A 16 -7.68 13.77 5.54
N ALA A 17 -8.95 13.87 5.16
CA ALA A 17 -9.94 12.80 5.36
C ALA A 17 -9.52 11.47 4.70
N TYR A 18 -8.98 11.51 3.48
CA TYR A 18 -8.46 10.32 2.79
C TYR A 18 -7.31 9.69 3.58
N MET A 19 -6.36 10.51 4.03
CA MET A 19 -5.19 10.05 4.80
C MET A 19 -5.62 9.34 6.09
N VAL A 20 -6.64 9.89 6.77
CA VAL A 20 -7.20 9.28 7.99
C VAL A 20 -7.84 7.93 7.69
N VAL A 21 -8.67 7.85 6.64
CA VAL A 21 -9.36 6.60 6.28
C VAL A 21 -8.35 5.51 5.90
N VAL A 22 -7.39 5.83 5.05
CA VAL A 22 -6.35 4.90 4.61
C VAL A 22 -5.51 4.41 5.79
N SER A 23 -5.07 5.33 6.66
CA SER A 23 -4.32 4.96 7.87
C SER A 23 -5.13 4.05 8.79
N ALA A 24 -6.42 4.34 8.98
CA ALA A 24 -7.30 3.54 9.82
C ALA A 24 -7.49 2.12 9.26
N ILE A 25 -7.63 1.97 7.94
CA ILE A 25 -7.72 0.66 7.28
C ILE A 25 -6.40 -0.10 7.45
N ALA A 26 -5.27 0.51 7.13
CA ALA A 26 -3.94 -0.12 7.22
C ALA A 26 -3.64 -0.58 8.65
N LEU A 27 -3.90 0.27 9.65
CA LEU A 27 -3.75 -0.08 11.06
C LEU A 27 -4.71 -1.20 11.48
N SER A 28 -5.95 -1.22 10.97
CA SER A 28 -6.90 -2.30 11.25
C SER A 28 -6.42 -3.64 10.68
N VAL A 29 -5.86 -3.64 9.47
CA VAL A 29 -5.27 -4.85 8.84
C VAL A 29 -4.09 -5.35 9.67
N LEU A 30 -3.17 -4.46 10.04
CA LEU A 30 -2.01 -4.82 10.84
C LEU A 30 -2.41 -5.31 12.24
N ALA A 31 -3.36 -4.63 12.90
CA ALA A 31 -3.92 -5.05 14.18
C ALA A 31 -4.57 -6.43 14.08
N PHE A 32 -5.30 -6.69 12.99
CA PHE A 32 -5.90 -8.00 12.75
C PHE A 32 -4.84 -9.09 12.53
N ALA A 33 -3.79 -8.82 11.76
CA ALA A 33 -2.66 -9.74 11.57
C ALA A 33 -1.95 -10.07 12.89
N PHE A 34 -1.75 -9.07 13.76
CA PHE A 34 -1.22 -9.29 15.10
C PHE A 34 -2.17 -10.11 15.98
N TYR A 35 -3.47 -9.81 15.94
CA TYR A 35 -4.50 -10.53 16.68
C TYR A 35 -4.55 -12.02 16.30
N THR A 36 -4.51 -12.32 15.00
CA THR A 36 -4.49 -13.71 14.50
C THR A 36 -3.10 -14.37 14.60
N ARG A 37 -2.09 -13.65 15.11
CA ARG A 37 -0.69 -14.08 15.18
C ARG A 37 -0.13 -14.55 13.83
N ASP A 38 -0.62 -13.99 12.73
CA ASP A 38 -0.15 -14.31 11.38
C ASP A 38 1.17 -13.59 11.11
N ARG A 39 2.27 -14.27 11.45
CA ARG A 39 3.63 -13.75 11.28
C ARG A 39 3.97 -13.47 9.82
N ASN A 40 3.34 -14.17 8.88
CA ASN A 40 3.60 -13.99 7.46
C ASN A 40 2.94 -12.70 6.97
N ALA A 41 1.69 -12.44 7.37
CA ALA A 41 1.01 -11.18 7.08
C ALA A 41 1.75 -9.96 7.66
N VAL A 42 2.24 -10.06 8.90
CA VAL A 42 3.05 -8.99 9.53
C VAL A 42 4.37 -8.79 8.80
N ARG A 43 5.09 -9.87 8.47
CA ARG A 43 6.33 -9.78 7.69
C ARG A 43 6.11 -9.17 6.32
N LEU A 44 5.04 -9.57 5.64
CA LEU A 44 4.67 -9.04 4.32
C LEU A 44 4.40 -7.53 4.41
N TYR A 45 3.68 -7.08 5.44
CA TYR A 45 3.46 -5.65 5.69
C TYR A 45 4.80 -4.92 5.83
N ILE A 46 5.67 -5.36 6.74
CA ILE A 46 6.96 -4.70 7.02
C ILE A 46 7.88 -4.71 5.79
N LEU A 47 7.95 -5.83 5.07
CA LEU A 47 8.81 -5.96 3.88
C LEU A 47 8.30 -5.18 2.68
N SER A 48 6.99 -4.93 2.60
CA SER A 48 6.42 -4.13 1.52
C SER A 48 6.69 -2.64 1.66
N ILE A 49 6.86 -2.12 2.89
CA ILE A 49 7.17 -0.71 3.15
C ILE A 49 8.42 -0.21 2.39
N PRO A 50 9.61 -0.83 2.52
CA PRO A 50 10.80 -0.34 1.81
C PRO A 50 10.67 -0.47 0.29
N ILE A 51 9.93 -1.46 -0.20
CA ILE A 51 9.67 -1.66 -1.64
C ILE A 51 8.82 -0.50 -2.18
N TRP A 52 7.72 -0.18 -1.50
CA TRP A 52 6.83 0.90 -1.90
C TRP A 52 7.46 2.28 -1.73
N LEU A 53 8.24 2.49 -0.66
CA LEU A 53 9.05 3.71 -0.50
C LEU A 53 10.03 3.89 -1.66
N PHE A 54 10.64 2.81 -2.14
CA PHE A 54 11.51 2.85 -3.30
C PHE A 54 10.72 3.20 -4.57
N ILE A 55 9.59 2.53 -4.83
CA ILE A 55 8.74 2.78 -6.02
C ILE A 55 8.23 4.23 -6.05
N GLU A 56 7.64 4.70 -4.96
CA GLU A 56 7.13 6.08 -4.86
C GLU A 56 8.28 7.09 -4.91
N GLY A 57 9.43 6.77 -4.31
CA GLY A 57 10.66 7.54 -4.44
C GLY A 57 11.11 7.65 -5.90
N LEU A 58 11.12 6.56 -6.67
CA LEU A 58 11.45 6.62 -8.09
C LEU A 58 10.43 7.47 -8.88
N GLY A 59 9.14 7.36 -8.56
CA GLY A 59 8.09 8.18 -9.15
C GLY A 59 8.26 9.68 -8.86
N LEU A 60 8.75 10.01 -7.67
CA LEU A 60 9.10 11.36 -7.24
C LEU A 60 10.35 11.90 -7.95
N PHE A 61 11.42 11.10 -8.04
CA PHE A 61 12.76 11.57 -8.44
C PHE A 61 13.07 11.41 -9.93
N ILE A 62 12.63 10.33 -10.59
CA ILE A 62 13.05 10.02 -11.97
C ILE A 62 12.09 10.62 -13.00
N TRP A 63 10.79 10.64 -12.70
CA TRP A 63 9.79 10.89 -13.73
C TRP A 63 9.40 12.36 -13.88
N GLY A 64 9.60 13.23 -12.87
CA GLY A 64 9.26 14.66 -12.94
C GLY A 64 7.80 14.96 -13.34
N ILE A 65 6.96 13.92 -13.47
CA ILE A 65 5.61 13.93 -14.07
C ILE A 65 4.57 14.51 -13.12
N ARG A 66 4.98 14.83 -11.90
CA ARG A 66 4.11 15.42 -10.88
C ARG A 66 4.81 16.64 -10.29
N GLU A 67 4.32 17.82 -10.64
CA GLU A 67 4.72 19.10 -10.02
C GLU A 67 4.04 19.22 -8.65
N TYR A 68 4.79 19.65 -7.63
CA TYR A 68 4.37 19.49 -6.23
C TYR A 68 4.14 20.81 -5.50
N SER A 69 2.94 20.95 -4.94
CA SER A 69 2.69 21.86 -3.82
C SER A 69 3.22 21.26 -2.50
N SER A 70 3.42 22.10 -1.49
CA SER A 70 4.18 21.80 -0.26
C SER A 70 3.68 20.63 0.62
N GLN A 71 2.53 20.02 0.34
CA GLN A 71 1.96 18.92 1.15
C GLN A 71 2.20 17.50 0.59
N VAL A 72 2.86 17.40 -0.56
CA VAL A 72 2.82 16.15 -1.32
C VAL A 72 3.77 15.07 -0.77
N GLY A 73 4.89 15.43 -0.14
CA GLY A 73 5.81 14.45 0.46
C GLY A 73 5.18 13.61 1.58
N LEU A 74 4.32 14.21 2.40
CA LEU A 74 3.61 13.50 3.48
C LEU A 74 2.64 12.46 2.89
N THR A 75 1.94 12.84 1.82
CA THR A 75 0.99 11.97 1.14
C THR A 75 1.67 10.73 0.57
N TYR A 76 2.80 10.89 -0.12
CA TYR A 76 3.56 9.73 -0.62
C TYR A 76 4.09 8.84 0.46
N PHE A 77 4.57 9.42 1.55
CA PHE A 77 5.01 8.64 2.69
C PHE A 77 3.85 7.81 3.25
N VAL A 78 2.65 8.39 3.39
CA VAL A 78 1.47 7.66 3.84
C VAL A 78 1.07 6.56 2.85
N VAL A 79 1.09 6.84 1.54
CA VAL A 79 0.80 5.83 0.52
C VAL A 79 1.77 4.65 0.62
N ALA A 80 3.07 4.96 0.62
CA ALA A 80 4.13 3.95 0.63
C ALA A 80 4.25 3.14 1.94
N VAL A 81 3.87 3.73 3.08
CA VAL A 81 4.05 3.10 4.41
C VAL A 81 2.75 2.52 4.96
N MET A 82 1.60 3.08 4.57
CA MET A 82 0.29 2.67 5.09
C MET A 82 -0.58 2.07 4.00
N GLU A 83 -0.83 2.81 2.91
CA GLU A 83 -1.82 2.41 1.92
C GLU A 83 -1.45 1.10 1.24
N ASP A 84 -0.34 1.09 0.51
CA ASP A 84 0.03 -0.05 -0.31
C ASP A 84 0.44 -1.27 0.54
N PRO A 85 1.21 -1.13 1.63
CA PRO A 85 1.44 -2.22 2.57
C PRO A 85 0.15 -2.80 3.15
N GLY A 86 -0.81 -1.94 3.51
CA GLY A 86 -2.12 -2.36 4.01
C GLY A 86 -2.90 -3.18 2.98
N TRP A 87 -2.94 -2.73 1.72
CA TRP A 87 -3.61 -3.46 0.64
C TRP A 87 -2.95 -4.79 0.32
N VAL A 88 -1.62 -4.84 0.27
CA VAL A 88 -0.86 -6.06 0.01
C VAL A 88 -1.13 -7.10 1.11
N THR A 89 -1.04 -6.69 2.37
CA THR A 89 -1.29 -7.59 3.50
C THR A 89 -2.74 -8.06 3.56
N LEU A 90 -3.72 -7.18 3.35
CA LEU A 90 -5.12 -7.56 3.32
C LEU A 90 -5.39 -8.58 2.20
N SER A 91 -4.87 -8.32 1.00
CA SER A 91 -5.02 -9.21 -0.15
C SER A 91 -4.42 -10.59 0.12
N TYR A 92 -3.24 -10.63 0.74
CA TYR A 92 -2.63 -11.89 1.18
C TYR A 92 -3.52 -12.65 2.16
N MET A 93 -4.00 -12.00 3.22
CA MET A 93 -4.81 -12.67 4.24
C MET A 93 -6.14 -13.20 3.68
N VAL A 94 -6.77 -12.46 2.76
CA VAL A 94 -7.98 -12.91 2.07
C VAL A 94 -7.68 -14.08 1.14
N ALA A 95 -6.63 -13.97 0.32
CA ALA A 95 -6.23 -15.04 -0.60
C ALA A 95 -5.85 -16.32 0.14
N TRP A 96 -5.12 -16.20 1.25
CA TRP A 96 -4.72 -17.32 2.10
C TRP A 96 -5.94 -18.04 2.69
N ARG A 97 -6.92 -17.30 3.22
CA ARG A 97 -8.17 -17.89 3.72
C ARG A 97 -8.98 -18.58 2.63
N LEU A 98 -9.01 -18.03 1.42
CA LEU A 98 -9.67 -18.67 0.28
C LEU A 98 -8.95 -19.97 -0.12
N PHE A 99 -7.62 -19.96 -0.09
CA PHE A 99 -6.80 -21.14 -0.38
C PHE A 99 -7.02 -22.25 0.64
N GLU A 100 -6.96 -21.94 1.95
CA GLU A 100 -7.22 -22.91 3.04
C GLU A 100 -8.61 -23.55 2.92
N ARG A 101 -9.64 -22.74 2.62
CA ARG A 101 -11.01 -23.24 2.40
C ARG A 101 -11.09 -24.20 1.20
N ARG A 102 -10.29 -23.98 0.16
CA ARG A 102 -10.31 -24.79 -1.05
C ARG A 102 -9.47 -26.06 -0.94
N PHE A 103 -8.39 -26.03 -0.15
CA PHE A 103 -7.39 -27.10 -0.03
C PHE A 103 -6.98 -27.39 1.43
N PRO A 104 -7.90 -27.84 2.30
CA PRO A 104 -7.63 -28.01 3.72
C PRO A 104 -6.54 -29.06 4.04
N LYS A 105 -6.36 -30.09 3.20
CA LYS A 105 -5.42 -31.20 3.45
C LYS A 105 -3.93 -30.88 3.20
N VAL A 106 -3.62 -29.71 2.65
CA VAL A 106 -2.24 -29.31 2.30
C VAL A 106 -1.61 -28.46 3.43
N VAL A 107 -2.43 -27.98 4.38
CA VAL A 107 -2.04 -26.98 5.37
C VAL A 107 -1.89 -27.58 6.79
N GLU A 108 -2.18 -28.88 6.95
CA GLU A 108 -1.91 -29.64 8.20
C GLU A 108 -0.46 -30.10 8.32
#